data_AF-A0A4U2EH84-F1
#
_entry.id   AF-A0A4U2EH84-F1
#
_cell.length_a   1.000
_cell.length_b   1.000
_cell.length_c   1.000
_cell.angle_alpha   90.00
_cell.angle_beta   90.00
_cell.angle_gamma   90.00
#
_symmetry.space_group_name_H-M   'P 1'
#
loop_
_entity.id
_entity.type
_entity.pdbx_description
1 polymer ?
#
loop_
_entity_poly.entity_id
_entity_poly.type
_entity_poly.pdbx_seq_one_letter_code
_entity_poly.pdbx_strand_id
1 'polypeptide(L)'
;MKAPLKSSGEKGIFNKFDWVKEADSKLISAKLLRENGNQKTLELESLMTTTSYTSSDVFEVLTIKDAAYKSSVLMLGYALELLLKSGVVSLLISAPKDLLEKKVRAYSHNLVSVALDLGMKLSKSETELLKTLSSYIINETRYPVTPESVEDYCNKTNEINGFIANDKCFCDGLEFYSKLKKIINDIDGTPDNMKIYSRMELERDGYIIFRVGGSLPPVIIVKYCQTQIDANTNTLGTIKELLINKNKQNMSIYSHLMESSWDAALFFNVSNKQGLTRVPTDSEK
;
A
#
# COMPACT_ATOMS: atom_id res chain seq x y z
N MET A 1 23.84 -0.32 16.83
CA MET A 1 23.05 -0.85 15.70
C MET A 1 21.57 -0.78 16.08
N LYS A 2 20.69 -0.19 15.27
CA LYS A 2 19.26 -0.08 15.62
C LYS A 2 18.60 -1.46 15.56
N ALA A 3 17.65 -1.72 16.46
CA ALA A 3 16.98 -3.01 16.53
C ALA A 3 16.21 -3.31 15.23
N PRO A 4 16.39 -4.51 14.63
CA PRO A 4 15.62 -4.91 13.45
C PRO A 4 14.16 -5.17 13.83
N LEU A 5 13.29 -5.01 12.84
CA LEU A 5 11.88 -5.37 12.93
C LEU A 5 11.74 -6.88 13.11
N LYS A 6 11.01 -7.30 14.14
CA LYS A 6 10.77 -8.72 14.43
C LYS A 6 9.46 -9.20 13.82
N SER A 7 9.39 -10.49 13.51
CA SER A 7 8.15 -11.12 13.02
C SER A 7 7.07 -11.27 14.10
N SER A 8 7.45 -11.20 15.38
CA SER A 8 6.54 -11.36 16.51
C SER A 8 6.91 -10.41 17.66
N GLY A 9 5.93 -10.12 18.52
CA GLY A 9 6.10 -9.26 19.70
C GLY A 9 6.10 -7.75 19.42
N GLU A 10 6.10 -7.33 18.15
CA GLU A 10 5.95 -5.93 17.75
C GLU A 10 4.54 -5.39 18.04
N LYS A 11 4.42 -4.06 18.13
CA LYS A 11 3.16 -3.34 18.39
C LYS A 11 3.04 -2.08 17.53
N GLY A 12 1.80 -1.64 17.32
CA GLY A 12 1.50 -0.41 16.60
C GLY A 12 1.97 -0.46 15.15
N ILE A 13 2.64 0.59 14.67
CA ILE A 13 3.08 0.68 13.27
C ILE A 13 4.08 -0.41 12.85
N PHE A 14 4.70 -1.10 13.81
CA PHE A 14 5.63 -2.20 13.57
C PHE A 14 4.94 -3.57 13.52
N ASN A 15 3.64 -3.64 13.74
CA ASN A 15 2.88 -4.88 13.77
C ASN A 15 1.86 -4.92 12.64
N LYS A 16 2.04 -5.84 11.68
CA LYS A 16 1.12 -6.06 10.55
C LYS A 16 -0.34 -6.16 11.01
N PHE A 17 -0.62 -6.92 12.08
CA PHE A 17 -1.98 -7.18 12.51
C PHE A 17 -2.70 -5.92 13.02
N ASP A 18 -1.98 -4.97 13.59
CA ASP A 18 -2.55 -3.69 14.05
C ASP A 18 -2.99 -2.84 12.84
N TRP A 19 -2.20 -2.81 11.76
CA TRP A 19 -2.60 -2.18 10.49
C TRP A 19 -3.82 -2.84 9.86
N VAL A 20 -3.84 -4.18 9.83
CA VAL A 20 -4.95 -4.97 9.27
C VAL A 20 -6.24 -4.70 10.02
N LYS A 21 -6.18 -4.64 11.36
CA LYS A 21 -7.32 -4.31 12.21
C LYS A 21 -7.86 -2.89 11.96
N GLU A 22 -6.97 -1.91 11.81
CA GLU A 22 -7.36 -0.54 11.49
C GLU A 22 -7.99 -0.46 10.10
N ALA A 23 -7.42 -1.15 9.11
CA ALA A 23 -7.97 -1.24 7.76
C ALA A 23 -9.39 -1.81 7.74
N ASP A 24 -9.63 -2.91 8.46
CA ASP A 24 -10.96 -3.51 8.57
C ASP A 24 -11.96 -2.56 9.23
N SER A 25 -11.52 -1.81 10.24
CA SER A 25 -12.36 -0.83 10.92
C SER A 25 -12.77 0.31 9.96
N LYS A 26 -11.85 0.81 9.12
CA LYS A 26 -12.18 1.80 8.07
C LYS A 26 -13.11 1.24 7.00
N LEU A 27 -12.95 -0.02 6.61
CA LEU A 27 -13.85 -0.66 5.66
C LEU A 27 -15.28 -0.75 6.20
N ILE A 28 -15.44 -1.10 7.49
CA ILE A 28 -16.76 -1.11 8.14
C ILE A 28 -17.39 0.28 8.11
N SER A 29 -16.64 1.31 8.51
CA SER A 29 -17.11 2.70 8.42
C SER A 29 -17.51 3.09 6.99
N ALA A 30 -16.72 2.72 5.99
CA ALA A 30 -17.02 2.99 4.58
C ALA A 30 -18.36 2.40 4.16
N LYS A 31 -18.64 1.14 4.55
CA LYS A 31 -19.89 0.45 4.24
C LYS A 31 -21.10 1.07 4.93
N LEU A 32 -20.99 1.38 6.22
CA LEU A 32 -22.09 2.03 6.98
C LEU A 32 -22.44 3.41 6.39
N LEU A 33 -21.42 4.18 6.03
CA LEU A 33 -21.61 5.48 5.38
C LEU A 33 -22.23 5.34 3.99
N ARG A 34 -21.85 4.29 3.25
CA ARG A 34 -22.45 3.99 1.93
C ARG A 34 -23.93 3.70 2.06
N GLU A 35 -24.29 2.84 3.01
CA GLU A 35 -25.67 2.46 3.29
C GLU A 35 -26.52 3.67 3.67
N ASN A 36 -26.00 4.56 4.52
CA ASN A 36 -26.69 5.81 4.87
C ASN A 36 -26.89 6.72 3.64
N GLY A 37 -25.88 6.86 2.79
CA GLY A 37 -26.00 7.61 1.52
C GLY A 37 -27.08 7.04 0.60
N ASN A 38 -27.18 5.71 0.52
CA ASN A 38 -28.22 5.02 -0.25
C ASN A 38 -29.61 5.24 0.35
N GLN A 39 -29.74 5.13 1.68
CA GLN A 39 -30.99 5.41 2.39
C GLN A 39 -31.46 6.85 2.15
N LYS A 40 -30.56 7.83 2.24
CA LYS A 40 -30.88 9.24 1.96
C LYS A 40 -31.20 9.52 0.50
N THR A 41 -30.67 8.72 -0.43
CA THR A 41 -31.10 8.79 -1.83
C THR A 41 -32.56 8.36 -1.99
N LEU A 42 -32.98 7.25 -1.35
CA LEU A 42 -34.37 6.79 -1.37
C LEU A 42 -35.32 7.78 -0.66
N GLU A 43 -34.87 8.37 0.45
CA GLU A 43 -35.63 9.40 1.17
C GLU A 43 -35.85 10.65 0.30
N LEU A 44 -34.82 11.08 -0.42
CA LEU A 44 -34.91 12.20 -1.36
C LEU A 44 -35.89 11.91 -2.50
N GLU A 45 -35.82 10.71 -3.09
CA GLU A 45 -36.75 10.27 -4.14
C GLU A 45 -38.19 10.27 -3.63
N SER A 46 -38.44 9.73 -2.43
CA SER A 46 -39.76 9.76 -1.79
C SER A 46 -40.26 11.18 -1.57
N LEU A 47 -39.42 12.07 -1.02
CA LEU A 47 -39.76 13.47 -0.76
C LEU A 47 -40.20 14.19 -2.04
N MET A 48 -39.49 13.97 -3.15
CA MET A 48 -39.80 14.55 -4.46
C MET A 48 -41.15 14.10 -5.04
N THR A 49 -41.71 12.96 -4.58
CA THR A 49 -43.04 12.49 -4.98
C THR A 49 -44.18 13.06 -4.12
N THR A 50 -43.86 13.71 -2.99
CA THR A 50 -44.88 14.31 -2.12
C THR A 50 -45.37 15.65 -2.66
N THR A 51 -46.63 15.98 -2.38
CA THR A 51 -47.26 17.24 -2.81
C THR A 51 -46.86 18.45 -1.96
N SER A 52 -46.15 18.25 -0.85
CA SER A 52 -45.79 19.30 0.09
C SER A 52 -44.45 19.00 0.75
N TYR A 53 -43.39 19.62 0.23
CA TYR A 53 -42.07 19.69 0.84
C TYR A 53 -41.53 21.12 0.75
N THR A 54 -40.65 21.49 1.66
CA THR A 54 -39.93 22.76 1.60
C THR A 54 -38.56 22.57 0.96
N SER A 55 -37.96 23.66 0.47
CA SER A 55 -36.56 23.62 0.02
C SER A 55 -35.62 23.21 1.15
N SER A 56 -35.93 23.57 2.40
CA SER A 56 -35.13 23.20 3.57
C SER A 56 -35.07 21.69 3.77
N ASP A 57 -36.20 21.00 3.63
CA ASP A 57 -36.28 19.54 3.77
C ASP A 57 -35.39 18.85 2.72
N VAL A 58 -35.40 19.35 1.48
CA VAL A 58 -34.55 18.84 0.39
C VAL A 58 -33.07 19.06 0.69
N PHE A 59 -32.69 20.27 1.14
CA PHE A 59 -31.30 20.60 1.43
C PHE A 59 -30.72 19.78 2.58
N GLU A 60 -31.51 19.49 3.62
CA GLU A 60 -31.08 18.65 4.74
C GLU A 60 -30.73 17.24 4.28
N VAL A 61 -31.64 16.59 3.54
CA VAL A 61 -31.43 15.23 3.01
C VAL A 61 -30.24 15.18 2.06
N LEU A 62 -30.13 16.15 1.16
CA LEU A 62 -29.03 16.24 0.19
C LEU A 62 -27.68 16.41 0.89
N THR A 63 -27.61 17.27 1.90
CA THR A 63 -26.37 17.51 2.67
C THR A 63 -25.89 16.23 3.36
N ILE A 64 -26.79 15.47 3.98
CA ILE A 64 -26.45 14.21 4.65
C ILE A 64 -26.00 13.17 3.62
N LYS A 65 -26.74 13.03 2.51
CA LYS A 65 -26.41 12.12 1.42
C LYS A 65 -24.99 12.37 0.89
N ASP A 66 -24.68 13.60 0.52
CA ASP A 66 -23.39 13.95 -0.08
C ASP A 66 -22.24 13.77 0.92
N ALA A 67 -22.45 14.18 2.18
CA ALA A 67 -21.48 13.95 3.25
C ALA A 67 -21.22 12.45 3.49
N ALA A 68 -22.26 11.63 3.45
CA ALA A 68 -22.17 10.18 3.64
C ALA A 68 -21.39 9.51 2.51
N TYR A 69 -21.70 9.80 1.24
CA TYR A 69 -20.97 9.25 0.10
C TYR A 69 -19.50 9.70 0.07
N LYS A 70 -19.25 10.99 0.31
CA LYS A 70 -17.89 11.55 0.34
C LYS A 70 -17.04 10.89 1.42
N SER A 71 -17.60 10.75 2.63
CA SER A 71 -16.92 10.10 3.75
C SER A 71 -16.74 8.60 3.53
N SER A 72 -17.70 7.95 2.86
CA SER A 72 -17.61 6.53 2.51
C SER A 72 -16.40 6.24 1.61
N VAL A 73 -16.22 7.03 0.54
CA VAL A 73 -15.06 6.89 -0.37
C VAL A 73 -13.74 7.19 0.33
N LEU A 74 -13.69 8.23 1.18
CA LEU A 74 -12.50 8.54 1.97
C LEU A 74 -12.10 7.37 2.88
N MET A 75 -13.07 6.77 3.59
CA MET A 75 -12.81 5.62 4.45
C MET A 75 -12.38 4.39 3.66
N LEU A 76 -12.96 4.14 2.48
CA LEU A 76 -12.54 3.05 1.60
C LEU A 76 -11.09 3.21 1.11
N GLY A 77 -10.72 4.43 0.70
CA GLY A 77 -9.35 4.75 0.30
C GLY A 77 -8.35 4.52 1.44
N TYR A 78 -8.67 4.96 2.67
CA TYR A 78 -7.84 4.67 3.84
C TYR A 78 -7.78 3.19 4.19
N ALA A 79 -8.88 2.45 4.07
CA ALA A 79 -8.88 1.01 4.31
C ALA A 79 -7.86 0.30 3.39
N LEU A 80 -7.87 0.64 2.10
CA LEU A 80 -6.91 0.13 1.12
C LEU A 80 -5.47 0.56 1.42
N GLU A 81 -5.25 1.83 1.77
CA GLU A 81 -3.93 2.35 2.13
C GLU A 81 -3.31 1.59 3.31
N LEU A 82 -4.09 1.42 4.38
CA LEU A 82 -3.65 0.75 5.60
C LEU A 82 -3.37 -0.74 5.34
N LEU A 83 -4.21 -1.39 4.54
CA LEU A 83 -4.02 -2.79 4.20
C LEU A 83 -2.77 -2.99 3.31
N LEU A 84 -2.54 -2.12 2.33
CA LEU A 84 -1.31 -2.12 1.52
C LEU A 84 -0.08 -1.89 2.40
N LYS A 85 -0.12 -0.90 3.29
CA LYS A 85 0.99 -0.61 4.23
C LYS A 85 1.27 -1.77 5.18
N SER A 86 0.26 -2.54 5.57
CA SER A 86 0.45 -3.77 6.36
C SER A 86 1.35 -4.78 5.63
N GLY A 87 1.22 -4.90 4.32
CA GLY A 87 2.08 -5.76 3.50
C GLY A 87 3.55 -5.32 3.56
N VAL A 88 3.79 -4.00 3.56
CA VAL A 88 5.14 -3.43 3.66
C VAL A 88 5.77 -3.75 5.01
N VAL A 89 4.99 -3.78 6.10
CA VAL A 89 5.51 -4.22 7.41
C VAL A 89 6.05 -5.64 7.32
N SER A 90 5.31 -6.55 6.66
CA SER A 90 5.81 -7.91 6.46
C SER A 90 7.01 -7.94 5.52
N LEU A 91 7.00 -7.18 4.42
CA LEU A 91 8.12 -7.06 3.49
C LEU A 91 9.44 -6.71 4.21
N LEU A 92 9.38 -5.79 5.17
CA LEU A 92 10.54 -5.22 5.86
C LEU A 92 10.91 -5.92 7.17
N ILE A 93 10.43 -7.14 7.42
CA ILE A 93 10.93 -7.96 8.53
C ILE A 93 12.46 -8.09 8.44
N SER A 94 13.15 -7.98 9.58
CA SER A 94 14.61 -7.91 9.71
C SER A 94 15.27 -6.61 9.23
N ALA A 95 14.52 -5.65 8.70
CA ALA A 95 15.01 -4.30 8.43
C ALA A 95 15.04 -3.44 9.70
N PRO A 96 15.94 -2.45 9.80
CA PRO A 96 15.88 -1.46 10.87
C PRO A 96 14.53 -0.76 10.92
N LYS A 97 13.95 -0.58 12.12
CA LYS A 97 12.61 0.01 12.30
C LYS A 97 12.43 1.39 11.67
N ASP A 98 13.46 2.22 11.72
CA ASP A 98 13.43 3.56 11.13
C ASP A 98 13.32 3.53 9.59
N LEU A 99 13.72 2.43 8.96
CA LEU A 99 13.54 2.23 7.52
C LEU A 99 12.07 2.02 7.16
N LEU A 100 11.33 1.24 7.96
CA LEU A 100 9.88 1.08 7.79
C LEU A 100 9.18 2.42 7.94
N GLU A 101 9.48 3.18 9.00
CA GLU A 101 8.87 4.49 9.22
C GLU A 101 9.09 5.44 8.04
N LYS A 102 10.33 5.56 7.58
CA LYS A 102 10.68 6.39 6.43
C LYS A 102 9.94 5.93 5.18
N LYS A 103 9.89 4.63 4.92
CA LYS A 103 9.25 4.06 3.72
C LYS A 103 7.73 4.27 3.74
N VAL A 104 7.08 4.00 4.87
CA VAL A 104 5.64 4.22 5.06
C VAL A 104 5.27 5.69 4.90
N ARG A 105 6.09 6.62 5.43
CA ARG A 105 5.89 8.07 5.24
C ARG A 105 6.11 8.49 3.79
N ALA A 106 7.14 7.96 3.13
CA ALA A 106 7.48 8.29 1.75
C ALA A 106 6.38 7.91 0.76
N TYR A 107 5.66 6.81 1.01
CA TYR A 107 4.49 6.47 0.19
C TYR A 107 3.38 7.52 0.29
N SER A 108 3.28 8.23 1.41
CA SER A 108 2.14 9.11 1.71
C SER A 108 0.84 8.35 1.42
N HIS A 109 0.10 8.79 0.40
CA HIS A 109 -1.17 8.25 -0.06
C HIS A 109 -1.09 7.59 -1.45
N ASN A 110 0.12 7.37 -2.00
CA ASN A 110 0.30 6.78 -3.33
C ASN A 110 0.10 5.26 -3.29
N LEU A 111 -1.14 4.82 -3.48
CA LEU A 111 -1.53 3.41 -3.38
C LEU A 111 -0.88 2.53 -4.46
N VAL A 112 -0.72 3.06 -5.68
CA VAL A 112 -0.08 2.33 -6.80
C VAL A 112 1.36 2.00 -6.45
N SER A 113 2.12 2.96 -5.94
CA SER A 113 3.53 2.73 -5.56
C SER A 113 3.66 1.64 -4.49
N VAL A 114 2.77 1.61 -3.49
CA VAL A 114 2.80 0.57 -2.46
C VAL A 114 2.49 -0.81 -3.06
N ALA A 115 1.46 -0.91 -3.89
CA ALA A 115 1.07 -2.15 -4.53
C ALA A 115 2.17 -2.71 -5.45
N LEU A 116 2.83 -1.85 -6.22
CA LEU A 116 3.94 -2.24 -7.08
C LEU A 116 5.14 -2.72 -6.26
N ASP A 117 5.49 -2.05 -5.15
CA ASP A 117 6.59 -2.46 -4.28
C ASP A 117 6.30 -3.78 -3.53
N LEU A 118 5.03 -4.17 -3.39
CA LEU A 118 4.61 -5.51 -2.97
C LEU A 118 4.63 -6.54 -4.12
N GLY A 119 5.01 -6.14 -5.33
CA GLY A 119 5.05 -7.02 -6.50
C GLY A 119 3.68 -7.39 -7.05
N MET A 120 2.64 -6.61 -6.75
CA MET A 120 1.30 -6.88 -7.24
C MET A 120 1.21 -6.61 -8.75
N LYS A 121 0.65 -7.56 -9.49
CA LYS A 121 0.25 -7.36 -10.89
C LYS A 121 -1.12 -6.69 -10.91
N LEU A 122 -1.14 -5.40 -11.21
CA LEU A 122 -2.36 -4.61 -11.31
C LEU A 122 -2.88 -4.64 -12.75
N SER A 123 -4.18 -4.82 -12.93
CA SER A 123 -4.83 -4.53 -14.20
C SER A 123 -4.85 -3.03 -14.48
N LYS A 124 -5.19 -2.63 -15.71
CA LYS A 124 -5.39 -1.21 -16.05
C LYS A 124 -6.49 -0.57 -15.18
N SER A 125 -7.59 -1.29 -14.95
CA SER A 125 -8.70 -0.79 -14.13
C SER A 125 -8.32 -0.67 -12.65
N GLU A 126 -7.58 -1.64 -12.10
CA GLU A 126 -7.07 -1.58 -10.72
C GLU A 126 -6.09 -0.43 -10.53
N THR A 127 -5.21 -0.21 -11.52
CA THR A 127 -4.27 0.91 -11.50
C THR A 127 -5.00 2.24 -11.49
N GLU A 128 -6.03 2.39 -12.33
CA GLU A 128 -6.82 3.62 -12.38
C GLU A 128 -7.59 3.85 -11.09
N LEU A 129 -8.27 2.82 -10.58
CA LEU A 129 -8.96 2.86 -9.30
C LEU A 129 -8.04 3.33 -8.16
N LEU A 130 -6.83 2.78 -8.07
CA LEU A 130 -5.86 3.17 -7.06
C LEU A 130 -5.37 4.60 -7.23
N LYS A 131 -5.19 5.09 -8.47
CA LYS A 131 -4.83 6.50 -8.72
C LYS A 131 -5.95 7.43 -8.29
N THR A 132 -7.20 7.14 -8.70
CA THR A 132 -8.37 7.93 -8.34
C THR A 132 -8.51 7.98 -6.82
N LEU A 133 -8.48 6.83 -6.14
CA LEU A 133 -8.58 6.79 -4.68
C LEU A 133 -7.42 7.52 -3.99
N SER A 134 -6.19 7.44 -4.54
CA SER A 134 -5.03 8.21 -4.02
C SER A 134 -5.28 9.70 -4.09
N SER A 135 -5.89 10.21 -5.18
CA SER A 135 -6.28 11.62 -5.26
C SER A 135 -7.34 11.91 -4.20
N TYR A 136 -8.41 11.12 -4.18
CA TYR A 136 -9.61 11.40 -3.38
C TYR A 136 -9.32 11.48 -1.89
N ILE A 137 -8.43 10.63 -1.36
CA ILE A 137 -8.02 10.70 0.04
C ILE A 137 -7.16 11.92 0.38
N ILE A 138 -6.55 12.58 -0.60
CA ILE A 138 -5.74 13.79 -0.42
C ILE A 138 -6.57 15.05 -0.62
N ASN A 139 -7.36 15.12 -1.70
CA ASN A 139 -7.92 16.40 -2.14
C ASN A 139 -9.45 16.35 -2.14
N GLU A 140 -10.02 15.54 -3.01
CA GLU A 140 -11.42 15.65 -3.45
C GLU A 140 -12.40 15.34 -2.32
N THR A 141 -12.01 14.50 -1.35
CA THR A 141 -12.85 14.18 -0.19
C THR A 141 -12.54 15.01 1.07
N ARG A 142 -11.47 15.81 1.07
CA ARG A 142 -11.03 16.56 2.27
C ARG A 142 -11.17 18.07 2.15
N TYR A 143 -10.97 18.61 0.95
CA TYR A 143 -10.99 20.04 0.71
C TYR A 143 -12.12 20.40 -0.26
N PRO A 144 -12.65 21.63 -0.20
CA PRO A 144 -13.43 22.18 -1.30
C PRO A 144 -12.62 22.17 -2.60
N VAL A 145 -13.32 22.09 -3.73
CA VAL A 145 -12.67 22.20 -5.05
C VAL A 145 -11.99 23.56 -5.19
N THR A 146 -10.88 23.61 -5.93
CA THR A 146 -10.23 24.87 -6.32
C THR A 146 -10.63 25.20 -7.75
N PRO A 147 -11.54 26.17 -7.96
CA PRO A 147 -12.04 26.50 -9.29
C PRO A 147 -11.24 27.62 -9.96
N GLU A 148 -11.18 27.59 -11.29
CA GLU A 148 -10.66 28.67 -12.14
C GLU A 148 -11.78 29.58 -12.66
N SER A 149 -13.03 29.08 -12.67
CA SER A 149 -14.24 29.79 -13.07
C SER A 149 -15.49 29.15 -12.43
N VAL A 150 -16.65 29.78 -12.58
CA VAL A 150 -17.93 29.21 -12.10
C VAL A 150 -18.27 27.92 -12.84
N GLU A 151 -18.01 27.87 -14.15
CA GLU A 151 -18.23 26.65 -14.95
C GLU A 151 -17.31 25.52 -14.49
N ASP A 152 -16.02 25.82 -14.28
CA ASP A 152 -15.05 24.86 -13.75
C ASP A 152 -15.43 24.35 -12.35
N TYR A 153 -15.92 25.24 -11.47
CA TYR A 153 -16.45 24.86 -10.16
C TYR A 153 -17.57 23.82 -10.28
N CYS A 154 -18.56 24.08 -11.13
CA CYS A 154 -19.69 23.19 -11.35
C CYS A 154 -19.23 21.85 -11.92
N ASN A 155 -18.36 21.87 -12.94
CA ASN A 155 -17.84 20.66 -13.58
C ASN A 155 -17.07 19.77 -12.60
N LYS A 156 -16.12 20.33 -11.86
CA LYS A 156 -15.35 19.59 -10.84
C LYS A 156 -16.23 19.02 -9.74
N THR A 157 -17.20 19.81 -9.26
CA THR A 157 -18.14 19.35 -8.23
C THR A 157 -19.00 18.19 -8.74
N ASN A 158 -19.52 18.29 -9.96
CA ASN A 158 -20.33 17.24 -10.58
C ASN A 158 -19.52 15.96 -10.85
N GLU A 159 -18.26 16.08 -11.29
CA GLU A 159 -17.38 14.93 -11.49
C GLU A 159 -17.12 14.20 -10.15
N ILE A 160 -16.79 14.95 -9.10
CA ILE A 160 -16.58 14.39 -7.76
C ILE A 160 -17.84 13.71 -7.26
N ASN A 161 -18.98 14.40 -7.32
CA ASN A 161 -20.27 13.87 -6.87
C ASN A 161 -20.69 12.63 -7.67
N GLY A 162 -20.46 12.65 -8.99
CA GLY A 162 -20.70 11.52 -9.87
C GLY A 162 -19.87 10.30 -9.49
N PHE A 163 -18.58 10.49 -9.19
CA PHE A 163 -17.72 9.39 -8.73
C PHE A 163 -18.13 8.86 -7.35
N ILE A 164 -18.31 9.74 -6.36
CA ILE A 164 -18.59 9.29 -4.98
C ILE A 164 -19.95 8.59 -4.88
N ALA A 165 -20.94 8.96 -5.69
CA ALA A 165 -22.24 8.31 -5.74
C ALA A 165 -22.25 7.03 -6.62
N ASN A 166 -21.18 6.74 -7.35
CA ASN A 166 -21.13 5.60 -8.27
C ASN A 166 -20.95 4.27 -7.53
N ASP A 167 -21.99 3.42 -7.53
CA ASP A 167 -21.96 2.11 -6.85
C ASP A 167 -20.97 1.14 -7.46
N LYS A 168 -20.78 1.18 -8.78
CA LYS A 168 -19.77 0.34 -9.42
C LYS A 168 -18.38 0.68 -8.91
N CYS A 169 -18.01 1.95 -8.83
CA CYS A 169 -16.70 2.37 -8.33
C CYS A 169 -16.48 1.93 -6.87
N PHE A 170 -17.51 2.03 -6.03
CA PHE A 170 -17.43 1.56 -4.65
C PHE A 170 -17.26 0.04 -4.56
N CYS A 171 -18.06 -0.72 -5.33
CA CYS A 171 -17.96 -2.18 -5.40
C CYS A 171 -16.60 -2.65 -5.93
N ASP A 172 -16.08 -2.03 -6.99
CA ASP A 172 -14.75 -2.32 -7.54
C ASP A 172 -13.67 -2.12 -6.45
N GLY A 173 -13.82 -1.10 -5.60
CA GLY A 173 -12.95 -0.89 -4.43
C GLY A 173 -13.09 -1.95 -3.33
N LEU A 174 -14.30 -2.43 -3.05
CA LEU A 174 -14.53 -3.55 -2.11
C LEU A 174 -13.94 -4.87 -2.63
N GLU A 175 -14.08 -5.14 -3.93
CA GLU A 175 -13.50 -6.30 -4.59
C GLU A 175 -11.98 -6.25 -4.53
N PHE A 176 -11.39 -5.10 -4.84
CA PHE A 176 -9.95 -4.91 -4.74
C PHE A 176 -9.45 -5.06 -3.30
N TYR A 177 -10.18 -4.52 -2.30
CA TYR A 177 -9.85 -4.74 -0.88
C TYR A 177 -9.84 -6.23 -0.52
N SER A 178 -10.85 -6.97 -0.98
CA SER A 178 -10.97 -8.41 -0.71
C SER A 178 -9.84 -9.21 -1.36
N LYS A 179 -9.49 -8.89 -2.62
CA LYS A 179 -8.32 -9.45 -3.31
C LYS A 179 -7.03 -9.17 -2.53
N LEU A 180 -6.83 -7.92 -2.13
CA LEU A 180 -5.65 -7.52 -1.35
C LEU A 180 -5.60 -8.24 -0.01
N LYS A 181 -6.73 -8.37 0.70
CA LYS A 181 -6.80 -9.04 2.00
C LYS A 181 -6.36 -10.51 1.89
N LYS A 182 -6.74 -11.19 0.82
CA LYS A 182 -6.27 -12.55 0.54
C LYS A 182 -4.74 -12.60 0.41
N ILE A 183 -4.16 -11.68 -0.38
CA ILE A 183 -2.70 -11.57 -0.53
C ILE A 183 -2.02 -11.30 0.82
N ILE A 184 -2.55 -10.38 1.63
CA ILE A 184 -1.98 -10.01 2.95
C ILE A 184 -2.10 -11.15 3.99
N ASN A 185 -3.13 -11.99 3.90
CA ASN A 185 -3.26 -13.15 4.76
C ASN A 185 -2.21 -14.21 4.41
N ASP A 186 -2.01 -14.45 3.13
CA ASP A 186 -1.03 -15.43 2.63
C ASP A 186 0.42 -14.92 2.72
N ILE A 187 0.59 -13.60 2.91
CA ILE A 187 1.89 -12.91 2.85
C ILE A 187 2.92 -13.54 3.79
N ASP A 188 2.47 -14.01 4.95
CA ASP A 188 3.35 -14.52 6.00
C ASP A 188 3.65 -16.02 5.90
N GLY A 189 3.21 -16.65 4.82
CA GLY A 189 3.36 -18.06 4.55
C GLY A 189 2.03 -18.79 4.57
N THR A 190 1.86 -19.71 3.64
CA THR A 190 0.83 -20.76 3.70
C THR A 190 1.52 -22.12 3.92
N PRO A 191 0.78 -23.20 4.25
CA PRO A 191 1.38 -24.54 4.35
C PRO A 191 2.16 -24.95 3.09
N ASP A 192 1.68 -24.57 1.91
CA ASP A 192 2.29 -24.91 0.62
C ASP A 192 3.30 -23.87 0.11
N ASN A 193 3.38 -22.70 0.76
CA ASN A 193 4.28 -21.61 0.39
C ASN A 193 4.80 -20.88 1.63
N MET A 194 5.73 -21.52 2.34
CA MET A 194 6.29 -20.99 3.58
C MET A 194 7.10 -19.71 3.34
N LYS A 195 6.92 -18.72 4.23
CA LYS A 195 7.78 -17.54 4.28
C LYS A 195 9.12 -17.91 4.90
N ILE A 196 10.20 -17.64 4.17
CA ILE A 196 11.57 -17.71 4.66
C ILE A 196 12.16 -16.31 4.59
N TYR A 197 12.83 -15.89 5.66
CA TYR A 197 13.52 -14.61 5.71
C TYR A 197 14.85 -14.76 6.45
N SER A 198 15.83 -13.92 6.09
CA SER A 198 17.14 -13.90 6.72
C SER A 198 17.79 -12.55 6.57
N ARG A 199 18.78 -12.29 7.44
CA ARG A 199 19.63 -11.11 7.42
C ARG A 199 21.09 -11.56 7.47
N MET A 200 21.89 -11.08 6.53
CA MET A 200 23.33 -11.29 6.46
C MET A 200 24.02 -9.95 6.61
N GLU A 201 24.93 -9.83 7.58
CA GLU A 201 25.73 -8.62 7.73
C GLU A 201 26.86 -8.61 6.68
N LEU A 202 27.20 -7.41 6.20
CA LEU A 202 28.35 -7.14 5.34
C LEU A 202 29.32 -6.23 6.10
N GLU A 203 30.54 -6.70 6.32
CA GLU A 203 31.60 -5.98 7.04
C GLU A 203 31.08 -5.16 8.24
N ARG A 204 31.41 -3.86 8.33
CA ARG A 204 31.16 -3.04 9.52
C ARG A 204 29.74 -2.50 9.61
N ASP A 205 29.12 -2.17 8.49
CA ASP A 205 27.85 -1.43 8.50
C ASP A 205 26.88 -1.79 7.36
N GLY A 206 27.27 -2.67 6.44
CA GLY A 206 26.41 -3.14 5.36
C GLY A 206 25.58 -4.35 5.80
N TYR A 207 24.53 -4.64 5.04
CA TYR A 207 23.73 -5.84 5.25
C TYR A 207 22.91 -6.20 4.01
N ILE A 208 22.49 -7.45 3.94
CA ILE A 208 21.52 -7.97 2.99
C ILE A 208 20.38 -8.56 3.81
N ILE A 209 19.15 -8.16 3.50
CA ILE A 209 17.95 -8.83 4.00
C ILE A 209 17.33 -9.54 2.81
N PHE A 210 16.98 -10.80 3.01
CA PHE A 210 16.33 -11.61 2.01
C PHE A 210 15.03 -12.16 2.56
N ARG A 211 14.03 -12.20 1.69
CA ARG A 211 12.74 -12.82 1.92
C ARG A 211 12.32 -13.58 0.67
N VAL A 212 11.79 -14.79 0.87
CA VAL A 212 11.12 -15.56 -0.19
C VAL A 212 9.89 -16.26 0.38
N GLY A 213 8.94 -16.57 -0.51
CA GLY A 213 7.71 -17.28 -0.18
C GLY A 213 6.67 -16.39 0.51
N GLY A 214 5.59 -17.01 0.97
CA GLY A 214 4.41 -16.29 1.46
C GLY A 214 3.78 -15.42 0.37
N SER A 215 3.59 -15.99 -0.81
CA SER A 215 2.85 -15.36 -1.93
C SER A 215 3.35 -13.99 -2.43
N LEU A 216 4.53 -13.55 -1.99
CA LEU A 216 5.26 -12.42 -2.57
C LEU A 216 6.36 -12.91 -3.51
N PRO A 217 6.77 -12.10 -4.50
CA PRO A 217 8.03 -12.33 -5.17
C PRO A 217 9.18 -12.33 -4.15
N PRO A 218 10.30 -13.01 -4.43
CA PRO A 218 11.50 -12.87 -3.63
C PRO A 218 11.91 -11.40 -3.53
N VAL A 219 12.41 -10.99 -2.37
CA VAL A 219 12.79 -9.60 -2.10
C VAL A 219 14.17 -9.58 -1.48
N ILE A 220 15.03 -8.74 -2.02
CA ILE A 220 16.39 -8.53 -1.54
C ILE A 220 16.58 -7.04 -1.25
N ILE A 221 16.91 -6.72 0.01
CA ILE A 221 17.20 -5.37 0.46
C ILE A 221 18.69 -5.29 0.78
N VAL A 222 19.40 -4.39 0.11
CA VAL A 222 20.85 -4.21 0.24
C VAL A 222 21.17 -2.86 0.85
N LYS A 223 21.95 -2.88 1.94
CA LYS A 223 22.72 -1.72 2.41
C LYS A 223 24.19 -2.02 2.13
N TYR A 224 24.80 -1.28 1.22
CA TYR A 224 26.24 -1.37 0.96
C TYR A 224 27.03 -0.85 2.18
N CYS A 225 28.16 -1.50 2.47
CA CYS A 225 29.08 -0.99 3.48
C CYS A 225 29.92 0.17 2.94
N GLN A 226 30.49 0.98 3.83
CA GLN A 226 31.27 2.16 3.44
C GLN A 226 32.46 1.80 2.53
N THR A 227 33.12 0.68 2.78
CA THR A 227 34.24 0.17 1.97
C THR A 227 33.83 -0.10 0.51
N GLN A 228 32.64 -0.64 0.28
CA GLN A 228 32.10 -0.84 -1.08
C GLN A 228 31.81 0.48 -1.78
N ILE A 229 31.30 1.47 -1.04
CA ILE A 229 31.01 2.80 -1.56
C ILE A 229 32.30 3.52 -1.93
N ASP A 230 33.30 3.51 -1.04
CA ASP A 230 34.59 4.17 -1.24
C ASP A 230 35.37 3.55 -2.41
N ALA A 231 35.27 2.22 -2.58
CA ALA A 231 35.88 1.49 -3.69
C ALA A 231 35.04 1.52 -4.98
N ASN A 232 33.87 2.17 -4.98
CA ASN A 232 32.92 2.21 -6.10
C ASN A 232 32.51 0.81 -6.62
N THR A 233 32.35 -0.14 -5.70
CA THR A 233 31.92 -1.53 -5.96
C THR A 233 30.51 -1.81 -5.42
N ASN A 234 29.77 -0.77 -5.06
CA ASN A 234 28.40 -0.83 -4.51
C ASN A 234 27.34 -1.15 -5.57
N THR A 235 27.48 -2.29 -6.23
CA THR A 235 26.55 -2.79 -7.27
C THR A 235 25.91 -4.11 -6.87
N LEU A 236 24.70 -4.38 -7.40
CA LEU A 236 24.04 -5.67 -7.21
C LEU A 236 24.85 -6.83 -7.80
N GLY A 237 25.56 -6.61 -8.91
CA GLY A 237 26.42 -7.62 -9.53
C GLY A 237 27.54 -8.07 -8.60
N THR A 238 28.20 -7.12 -7.93
CA THR A 238 29.22 -7.41 -6.91
C THR A 238 28.64 -8.22 -5.76
N ILE A 239 27.43 -7.90 -5.29
CA ILE A 239 26.78 -8.67 -4.23
C ILE A 239 26.46 -10.10 -4.69
N LYS A 240 25.95 -10.26 -5.92
CA LYS A 240 25.67 -11.59 -6.51
C LYS A 240 26.94 -12.44 -6.58
N GLU A 241 28.04 -11.85 -7.02
CA GLU A 241 29.34 -12.55 -7.08
C GLU A 241 29.85 -12.97 -5.70
N LEU A 242 29.77 -12.07 -4.71
CA LEU A 242 30.12 -12.39 -3.32
C LEU A 242 29.27 -13.53 -2.77
N LEU A 243 27.97 -13.55 -3.07
CA LEU A 243 27.05 -14.61 -2.66
C LEU A 243 27.41 -15.96 -3.30
N ILE A 244 27.67 -15.98 -4.61
CA ILE A 244 28.09 -17.19 -5.35
C ILE A 244 29.41 -17.74 -4.78
N ASN A 245 30.39 -16.86 -4.57
CA ASN A 245 31.69 -17.26 -4.03
C ASN A 245 31.57 -17.76 -2.57
N LYS A 246 30.71 -17.13 -1.76
CA LYS A 246 30.36 -17.64 -0.43
C LYS A 246 29.76 -19.04 -0.50
N ASN A 247 28.83 -19.29 -1.42
CA ASN A 247 28.17 -20.60 -1.54
C ASN A 247 29.12 -21.69 -2.03
N LYS A 248 30.14 -21.37 -2.83
CA LYS A 248 31.22 -22.33 -3.17
C LYS A 248 32.03 -22.79 -1.95
N GLN A 249 32.20 -21.92 -0.96
CA GLN A 249 33.04 -22.21 0.22
C GLN A 249 32.24 -22.72 1.42
N ASN A 250 31.10 -22.10 1.71
CA ASN A 250 30.28 -22.36 2.89
C ASN A 250 28.82 -21.95 2.62
N MET A 251 28.13 -22.84 1.91
CA MET A 251 26.72 -22.72 1.57
C MET A 251 25.84 -22.98 2.80
N SER A 252 24.94 -22.05 3.07
CA SER A 252 23.83 -22.22 4.00
C SER A 252 22.52 -22.34 3.24
N ILE A 253 21.47 -22.87 3.88
CA ILE A 253 20.12 -22.91 3.29
C ILE A 253 19.68 -21.51 2.84
N TYR A 254 19.90 -20.49 3.67
CA TYR A 254 19.50 -19.11 3.35
C TYR A 254 20.28 -18.52 2.18
N SER A 255 21.59 -18.75 2.13
CA SER A 255 22.43 -18.21 1.05
C SER A 255 22.19 -18.95 -0.27
N HIS A 256 21.88 -20.26 -0.23
CA HIS A 256 21.45 -21.01 -1.40
C HIS A 256 20.11 -20.50 -1.95
N LEU A 257 19.11 -20.31 -1.07
CA LEU A 257 17.79 -19.78 -1.46
C LEU A 257 17.87 -18.35 -2.01
N MET A 258 18.72 -17.52 -1.43
CA MET A 258 18.97 -16.15 -1.92
C MET A 258 19.59 -16.17 -3.32
N GLU A 259 20.55 -17.06 -3.57
CA GLU A 259 21.17 -17.21 -4.90
C GLU A 259 20.16 -17.73 -5.92
N SER A 260 19.41 -18.78 -5.59
CA SER A 260 18.43 -19.40 -6.51
C SER A 260 17.25 -18.49 -6.84
N SER A 261 16.92 -17.57 -5.93
CA SER A 261 15.82 -16.62 -6.10
C SER A 261 16.26 -15.27 -6.69
N TRP A 262 17.55 -15.07 -6.94
CA TRP A 262 18.13 -13.77 -7.26
C TRP A 262 17.50 -13.13 -8.50
N ASP A 263 17.35 -13.90 -9.58
CA ASP A 263 16.89 -13.36 -10.87
C ASP A 263 15.38 -13.07 -10.88
N ALA A 264 14.63 -13.65 -9.95
CA ALA A 264 13.21 -13.37 -9.74
C ALA A 264 12.96 -12.31 -8.65
N ALA A 265 14.02 -11.79 -8.02
CA ALA A 265 13.89 -10.93 -6.86
C ALA A 265 13.57 -9.48 -7.23
N LEU A 266 12.75 -8.84 -6.40
CA LEU A 266 12.65 -7.40 -6.31
C LEU A 266 13.79 -6.87 -5.44
N PHE A 267 14.54 -5.90 -5.98
CA PHE A 267 15.69 -5.32 -5.31
C PHE A 267 15.37 -3.95 -4.71
N PHE A 268 15.83 -3.73 -3.49
CA PHE A 268 15.78 -2.43 -2.85
C PHE A 268 17.15 -2.05 -2.29
N ASN A 269 17.55 -0.81 -2.52
CA ASN A 269 18.76 -0.24 -1.93
C ASN A 269 18.38 0.61 -0.72
N VAL A 270 19.21 0.54 0.32
CA VAL A 270 19.13 1.38 1.50
C VAL A 270 20.16 2.50 1.40
N SER A 271 19.70 3.75 1.46
CA SER A 271 20.58 4.92 1.59
C SER A 271 20.20 5.76 2.81
N ASN A 272 21.20 6.40 3.42
CA ASN A 272 20.97 7.24 4.59
C ASN A 272 20.06 8.45 4.26
N LYS A 273 20.15 8.97 3.03
CA LYS A 273 19.39 10.13 2.55
C LYS A 273 17.97 9.77 2.10
N GLN A 274 17.81 8.75 1.24
CA GLN A 274 16.53 8.43 0.59
C GLN A 274 15.77 7.29 1.29
N GLY A 275 16.36 6.63 2.29
CA GLY A 275 15.74 5.48 2.94
C GLY A 275 15.78 4.26 2.04
N LEU A 276 14.62 3.62 1.82
CA LEU A 276 14.49 2.41 1.01
C LEU A 276 13.96 2.75 -0.38
N THR A 277 14.78 2.52 -1.41
CA THR A 277 14.45 2.79 -2.82
C THR A 277 14.47 1.51 -3.62
N ARG A 278 13.42 1.26 -4.41
CA ARG A 278 13.39 0.13 -5.35
C ARG A 278 14.42 0.35 -6.47
N VAL A 279 15.14 -0.70 -6.83
CA VAL A 279 16.02 -0.73 -7.99
C VAL A 279 15.20 -1.20 -9.18
N PRO A 280 15.11 -0.42 -10.28
CA PRO A 280 14.41 -0.86 -11.49
C PRO A 280 15.08 -2.12 -12.04
N THR A 281 14.30 -3.15 -12.35
CA THR A 281 14.80 -4.30 -13.10
C THR A 281 14.79 -3.98 -14.59
N ASP A 282 15.62 -4.66 -15.39
CA ASP A 282 15.72 -4.38 -16.83
C ASP A 282 14.43 -4.71 -17.61
N SER A 283 13.47 -5.39 -16.99
CA SER A 283 12.10 -5.60 -17.51
C SER A 283 11.15 -4.42 -17.31
N GLU A 284 11.58 -3.37 -16.58
CA GLU A 284 10.78 -2.20 -16.19
C GLU A 284 11.33 -0.87 -16.77
N LYS A 285 12.38 -0.93 -17.60
CA LYS A 285 12.92 0.19 -18.39
C LYS A 285 12.40 0.12 -19.83
#